data_AF-A0A5E3WSM6-F1
#
_entry.id   AF-A0A5E3WSM6-F1
#
_cell.length_a   1.000
_cell.length_b   1.000
_cell.length_c   1.000
_cell.angle_alpha   90.00
_cell.angle_beta   90.00
_cell.angle_gamma   90.00
#
_symmetry.space_group_name_H-M   'P 1'
#
loop_
_entity.id
_entity.type
_entity.pdbx_description
1 polymer ?
#
loop_
_entity_poly.entity_id
_entity_poly.type
_entity_poly.pdbx_seq_one_letter_code
_entity_poly.pdbx_strand_id
1 'polypeptide(L)'
;MAESLLDYAPPEFARVLAGEPVPPAGGGEPVRAEIARTFTMANFIVAAVDSYSADWTDYTNASSAHYPATPSVSLEAADAHLPSYIRADLEADRMIPDERLAEAVRAALPSVGNVCARPSASVPEMGVWTCPECAHTIDPMELTIGEAVLIASYLGVGPDCGVRETDRDGLIELDRDNPWLFMRCIDCLAWSHLAEHLATQCVTFWFPSPVSAYQSGPGLWWDQERLLTRATWLPLRTEVDALERTAQYNFRMWKVKKMIDVADRGLHAARFQLTRWRRDAIAARETLVRTMFGAGRSIVDTGLALVHLVEQQETEPARQRLQEDRDTSRSLRRTWLRQKERWARMYLGN
;
A
#
# COMPACT_ATOMS: atom_id res chain seq x y z
N MET A 1 43.63 -0.26 -18.23
CA MET A 1 44.53 0.60 -17.46
C MET A 1 43.89 1.98 -17.43
N ALA A 2 43.76 2.62 -16.26
CA ALA A 2 43.24 3.98 -16.20
C ALA A 2 44.30 4.91 -16.80
N GLU A 3 43.99 5.61 -17.89
CA GLU A 3 44.86 6.64 -18.46
C GLU A 3 44.94 7.79 -17.47
N SER A 4 46.15 8.22 -17.11
CA SER A 4 46.37 9.34 -16.20
C SER A 4 46.02 10.64 -16.93
N LEU A 5 45.43 11.61 -16.23
CA LEU A 5 45.19 12.96 -16.76
C LEU A 5 46.48 13.56 -17.38
N LEU A 6 47.63 13.22 -16.81
CA LEU A 6 48.94 13.68 -17.28
C LEU A 6 49.37 13.10 -18.62
N ASP A 7 48.79 11.96 -19.05
CA ASP A 7 49.19 11.27 -20.29
C ASP A 7 48.72 12.01 -21.55
N TYR A 8 47.69 12.85 -21.43
CA TYR A 8 47.10 13.61 -22.54
C TYR A 8 47.00 15.12 -22.27
N ALA A 9 47.44 15.58 -21.11
CA ALA A 9 47.52 17.00 -20.80
C ALA A 9 48.74 17.65 -21.51
N PRO A 10 48.69 18.97 -21.77
CA PRO A 10 49.84 19.71 -22.26
C PRO A 10 51.05 19.54 -21.31
N PRO A 11 52.30 19.53 -21.81
CA PRO A 11 53.49 19.33 -20.98
C PRO A 11 53.65 20.41 -19.89
N GLU A 12 53.15 21.61 -20.11
CA GLU A 12 53.10 22.68 -19.12
C GLU A 12 52.13 22.40 -17.96
N PHE A 13 51.15 21.49 -18.11
CA PHE A 13 50.15 21.20 -17.08
C PHE A 13 50.76 20.61 -15.80
N ALA A 14 51.68 19.64 -15.95
CA ALA A 14 52.39 19.05 -14.81
C ALA A 14 53.26 20.09 -14.09
N ARG A 15 53.90 20.99 -14.85
CA ARG A 15 54.73 22.08 -14.31
C ARG A 15 53.90 23.09 -13.54
N VAL A 16 52.76 23.48 -14.08
CA VAL A 16 51.80 24.36 -13.40
C VAL A 16 51.33 23.72 -12.09
N LEU A 17 50.97 22.45 -12.08
CA LEU A 17 50.56 21.75 -10.86
C LEU A 17 51.68 21.67 -9.81
N ALA A 18 52.94 21.59 -10.25
CA ALA A 18 54.12 21.66 -9.37
C ALA A 18 54.43 23.09 -8.87
N GLY A 19 53.66 24.10 -9.30
CA GLY A 19 53.88 25.51 -8.93
C GLY A 19 55.00 26.18 -9.72
N GLU A 20 55.46 25.58 -10.82
CA GLU A 20 56.48 26.16 -11.67
C GLU A 20 55.89 27.19 -12.66
N PRO A 21 56.59 28.30 -12.95
CA PRO A 21 56.14 29.27 -13.94
C PRO A 21 56.23 28.70 -15.37
N VAL A 22 55.17 28.92 -16.17
CA VAL A 22 55.15 28.58 -17.59
C VAL A 22 55.80 29.71 -18.39
N PRO A 23 56.85 29.44 -19.19
CA PRO A 23 57.45 30.46 -20.03
C PRO A 23 56.47 30.88 -21.14
N PRO A 24 56.26 32.19 -21.39
CA PRO A 24 55.36 32.66 -22.43
C PRO A 24 55.87 32.28 -23.81
N ALA A 25 54.96 31.97 -24.74
CA ALA A 25 55.27 31.47 -26.10
C ALA A 25 56.18 32.39 -26.94
N GLY A 26 56.33 33.67 -26.56
CA GLY A 26 57.17 34.65 -27.24
C GLY A 26 58.52 34.96 -26.57
N GLY A 27 58.85 34.31 -25.44
CA GLY A 27 60.04 34.64 -24.65
C GLY A 27 59.89 35.96 -23.89
N GLY A 28 59.77 35.88 -22.57
CA GLY A 28 59.56 37.04 -21.68
C GLY A 28 59.37 36.61 -20.22
N GLU A 29 59.38 37.57 -19.29
CA GLU A 29 59.05 37.26 -17.91
C GLU A 29 57.56 36.91 -17.76
N PRO A 30 57.24 35.82 -17.03
CA PRO A 30 55.86 35.38 -16.88
C PRO A 30 55.07 36.34 -15.98
N VAL A 31 53.89 36.76 -16.45
CA VAL A 31 53.03 37.69 -15.72
C VAL A 31 52.39 36.97 -14.52
N ARG A 32 52.58 37.50 -13.31
CA ARG A 32 52.09 36.89 -12.05
C ARG A 32 50.59 36.57 -12.06
N ALA A 33 49.78 37.42 -12.68
CA ALA A 33 48.34 37.22 -12.80
C ALA A 33 47.99 36.02 -13.72
N GLU A 34 48.75 35.80 -14.80
CA GLU A 34 48.55 34.68 -15.71
C GLU A 34 48.98 33.35 -15.08
N ILE A 35 50.08 33.36 -14.32
CA ILE A 35 50.52 32.20 -13.53
C ILE A 35 49.42 31.80 -12.53
N ALA A 36 48.89 32.75 -11.75
CA ALA A 36 47.86 32.48 -10.76
C ALA A 36 46.57 31.93 -11.40
N ARG A 37 46.15 32.49 -12.54
CA ARG A 37 44.98 32.02 -13.28
C ARG A 37 45.17 30.61 -13.81
N THR A 38 46.32 30.33 -14.41
CA THR A 38 46.65 29.01 -14.98
C THR A 38 46.75 27.95 -13.88
N PHE A 39 47.38 28.29 -12.75
CA PHE A 39 47.44 27.45 -11.56
C PHE A 39 46.05 27.13 -10.99
N THR A 40 45.20 28.14 -10.85
CA THR A 40 43.82 27.97 -10.36
C THR A 40 43.03 27.03 -11.27
N MET A 41 43.11 27.23 -12.60
CA MET A 41 42.41 26.39 -13.56
C MET A 41 42.94 24.96 -13.60
N ALA A 42 44.25 24.77 -13.48
CA ALA A 42 44.85 23.43 -13.40
C ALA A 42 44.35 22.65 -12.17
N ASN A 43 44.32 23.28 -11.00
CA ASN A 43 43.78 22.67 -9.78
C ASN A 43 42.28 22.38 -9.89
N PHE A 44 41.52 23.30 -10.49
CA PHE A 44 40.10 23.07 -10.73
C PHE A 44 39.85 21.87 -11.67
N ILE A 45 40.62 21.75 -12.76
CA ILE A 45 40.52 20.62 -13.68
C ILE A 45 40.75 19.31 -12.92
N VAL A 46 41.84 19.21 -12.15
CA VAL A 46 42.12 18.02 -11.32
C VAL A 46 40.96 17.71 -10.39
N ALA A 47 40.48 18.68 -9.62
CA ALA A 47 39.37 18.47 -8.68
C ALA A 47 38.05 18.06 -9.36
N ALA A 48 37.79 18.59 -10.56
CA ALA A 48 36.55 18.33 -11.29
C ALA A 48 36.53 16.95 -11.97
N VAL A 49 37.69 16.40 -12.31
CA VAL A 49 37.85 15.04 -12.86
C VAL A 49 38.28 14.01 -11.82
N ASP A 50 38.50 14.40 -10.56
CA ASP A 50 38.95 13.47 -9.54
C ASP A 50 37.87 12.44 -9.18
N SER A 51 38.11 11.22 -9.65
CA SER A 51 37.31 10.03 -9.35
C SER A 51 37.32 9.66 -7.85
N TYR A 52 38.31 10.10 -7.07
CA TYR A 52 38.39 9.85 -5.61
C TYR A 52 37.50 10.77 -4.77
N SER A 53 36.80 11.75 -5.38
CA SER A 53 35.77 12.54 -4.70
C SER A 53 34.57 11.68 -4.22
N ALA A 54 34.45 10.43 -4.68
CA ALA A 54 33.53 9.44 -4.15
C ALA A 54 33.77 9.12 -2.65
N ASP A 55 35.02 9.23 -2.17
CA ASP A 55 35.40 8.97 -0.78
C ASP A 55 35.11 10.15 0.17
N TRP A 56 34.88 11.36 -0.37
CA TRP A 56 34.61 12.57 0.42
C TRP A 56 33.14 12.68 0.86
N THR A 57 32.26 11.84 0.30
CA THR A 57 30.87 11.72 0.74
C THR A 57 30.49 10.28 1.00
N ASP A 58 31.29 9.66 1.86
CA ASP A 58 30.96 8.54 2.74
C ASP A 58 29.60 7.87 2.50
N TYR A 59 29.54 6.97 1.51
CA TYR A 59 28.36 6.18 1.21
C TYR A 59 28.25 4.96 2.17
N THR A 60 29.18 4.79 3.13
CA THR A 60 29.29 3.56 3.95
C THR A 60 29.51 3.73 5.46
N ASN A 61 29.88 4.89 6.02
CA ASN A 61 29.90 5.07 7.49
C ASN A 61 28.51 5.42 8.03
N ALA A 62 27.64 4.43 8.00
CA ALA A 62 26.77 4.12 9.12
C ALA A 62 26.47 2.63 9.02
N SER A 63 27.34 1.84 9.66
CA SER A 63 27.14 0.48 10.14
C SER A 63 25.81 -0.19 9.78
N SER A 64 25.86 -1.17 8.88
CA SER A 64 25.13 -2.41 9.13
C SER A 64 25.93 -3.58 8.57
N ALA A 65 26.34 -4.49 9.46
CA ALA A 65 26.78 -5.82 9.08
C ALA A 65 25.71 -6.47 8.20
N HIS A 66 26.16 -7.20 7.17
CA HIS A 66 25.34 -7.97 6.25
C HIS A 66 24.07 -8.55 6.92
N TYR A 67 22.91 -8.04 6.53
CA TYR A 67 21.67 -8.79 6.74
C TYR A 67 21.67 -9.94 5.73
N PRO A 68 21.50 -11.21 6.16
CA PRO A 68 21.28 -12.28 5.21
C PRO A 68 20.01 -11.97 4.41
N ALA A 69 20.03 -12.32 3.11
CA ALA A 69 18.86 -12.25 2.26
C ALA A 69 17.73 -13.04 2.93
N THR A 70 16.70 -12.35 3.37
CA THR A 70 15.44 -12.97 3.80
C THR A 70 14.94 -13.79 2.61
N PRO A 71 14.66 -15.10 2.77
CA PRO A 71 14.14 -15.90 1.67
C PRO A 71 12.89 -15.22 1.12
N SER A 72 12.90 -14.96 -0.19
CA SER A 72 11.77 -14.35 -0.87
C SER A 72 10.59 -15.29 -0.73
N VAL A 73 9.59 -14.88 0.05
CA VAL A 73 8.28 -15.51 0.00
C VAL A 73 7.75 -15.25 -1.41
N SER A 74 7.54 -16.34 -2.16
CA SER A 74 7.14 -16.31 -3.57
C SER A 74 6.03 -15.28 -3.84
N LEU A 75 6.32 -14.33 -4.74
CA LEU A 75 5.40 -13.29 -5.22
C LEU A 75 4.53 -13.77 -6.39
N GLU A 76 4.56 -15.07 -6.72
CA GLU A 76 3.89 -15.61 -7.92
C GLU A 76 2.46 -16.11 -7.66
N ALA A 77 1.96 -16.03 -6.42
CA ALA A 77 0.53 -16.27 -6.16
C ALA A 77 -0.28 -15.01 -6.50
N ALA A 78 -1.43 -15.17 -7.16
CA ALA A 78 -2.33 -14.07 -7.56
C ALA A 78 -2.66 -13.10 -6.40
N ASP A 79 -2.59 -13.58 -5.16
CA ASP A 79 -2.97 -12.87 -3.94
C ASP A 79 -1.79 -12.48 -3.04
N ALA A 80 -0.55 -12.51 -3.53
CA ALA A 80 0.66 -12.21 -2.75
C ALA A 80 0.73 -10.78 -2.17
N HIS A 81 -0.14 -9.88 -2.65
CA HIS A 81 -0.28 -8.51 -2.18
C HIS A 81 -1.18 -8.38 -0.95
N LEU A 82 -1.97 -9.41 -0.64
CA LEU A 82 -2.87 -9.45 0.50
C LEU A 82 -2.12 -9.95 1.75
N PRO A 83 -2.20 -9.22 2.89
CA PRO A 83 -1.69 -9.71 4.16
C PRO A 83 -2.18 -11.11 4.50
N SER A 84 -1.35 -11.91 5.18
CA SER A 84 -1.63 -13.31 5.49
C SER A 84 -2.93 -13.53 6.28
N TYR A 85 -3.39 -12.56 7.06
CA TYR A 85 -4.68 -12.64 7.76
C TYR A 85 -5.88 -12.53 6.79
N ILE A 86 -5.75 -11.75 5.71
CA ILE A 86 -6.78 -11.68 4.65
C ILE A 86 -6.73 -12.92 3.75
N ARG A 87 -5.55 -13.51 3.56
CA ARG A 87 -5.39 -14.76 2.81
C ARG A 87 -5.95 -15.97 3.56
N ALA A 88 -5.80 -16.01 4.89
CA ALA A 88 -6.44 -17.02 5.73
C ALA A 88 -7.99 -16.95 5.60
N ASP A 89 -8.56 -15.77 5.38
CA ASP A 89 -9.99 -15.56 5.13
C ASP A 89 -10.48 -16.02 3.74
N LEU A 90 -9.59 -16.16 2.75
CA LEU A 90 -9.94 -16.56 1.39
C LEU A 90 -9.84 -18.09 1.16
N GLU A 91 -8.98 -18.78 1.91
CA GLU A 91 -8.82 -20.24 1.84
C GLU A 91 -9.70 -21.00 2.85
N ALA A 92 -10.20 -20.33 3.90
CA ALA A 92 -11.19 -20.89 4.81
C ALA A 92 -12.60 -20.64 4.26
N ASP A 93 -13.28 -21.71 3.90
CA ASP A 93 -14.67 -21.70 3.46
C ASP A 93 -15.59 -21.00 4.49
N ARG A 94 -15.80 -19.70 4.32
CA ARG A 94 -16.86 -18.86 4.93
C ARG A 94 -17.06 -19.02 6.45
N MET A 95 -15.98 -19.12 7.24
CA MET A 95 -16.10 -19.04 8.69
C MET A 95 -16.10 -17.58 9.17
N ILE A 96 -16.89 -17.29 10.20
CA ILE A 96 -16.89 -16.02 10.91
C ILE A 96 -15.50 -15.85 11.55
N PRO A 97 -14.68 -14.86 11.14
CA PRO A 97 -13.27 -14.77 11.55
C PRO A 97 -13.11 -14.36 13.02
N ASP A 98 -14.11 -13.68 13.57
CA ASP A 98 -14.19 -13.37 15.00
C ASP A 98 -14.72 -14.61 15.75
N GLU A 99 -13.85 -15.28 16.51
CA GLU A 99 -14.20 -16.49 17.28
C GLU A 99 -15.34 -16.25 18.28
N ARG A 100 -15.46 -15.03 18.83
CA ARG A 100 -16.53 -14.66 19.79
C ARG A 100 -17.83 -14.44 19.06
N LEU A 101 -17.77 -13.79 17.89
CA LEU A 101 -18.94 -13.66 17.04
C LEU A 101 -19.41 -15.04 16.58
N ALA A 102 -18.49 -15.94 16.23
CA ALA A 102 -18.78 -17.33 15.90
C ALA A 102 -19.36 -18.12 17.10
N GLU A 103 -18.90 -17.86 18.32
CA GLU A 103 -19.47 -18.42 19.56
C GLU A 103 -20.90 -17.91 19.81
N ALA A 104 -21.15 -16.61 19.66
CA ALA A 104 -22.48 -16.02 19.80
C ALA A 104 -23.45 -16.49 18.71
N VAL A 105 -23.00 -16.64 17.46
CA VAL A 105 -23.81 -17.26 16.40
C VAL A 105 -24.15 -18.70 16.76
N ARG A 106 -23.19 -19.51 17.22
CA ARG A 106 -23.45 -20.89 17.68
C ARG A 106 -24.36 -20.96 18.90
N ALA A 107 -24.33 -19.95 19.78
CA ALA A 107 -25.23 -19.87 20.92
C ALA A 107 -26.66 -19.51 20.52
N ALA A 108 -26.84 -18.65 19.50
CA ALA A 108 -28.15 -18.28 18.96
C ALA A 108 -28.75 -19.37 18.06
N LEU A 109 -27.92 -20.03 17.26
CA LEU A 109 -28.29 -20.96 16.19
C LEU A 109 -27.42 -22.23 16.24
N PRO A 110 -27.54 -23.07 17.29
CA PRO A 110 -26.66 -24.23 17.49
C PRO A 110 -26.81 -25.33 16.44
N SER A 111 -27.98 -25.44 15.82
CA SER A 111 -28.35 -26.43 14.80
C SER A 111 -28.05 -25.94 13.37
N VAL A 112 -27.77 -24.66 13.17
CA VAL A 112 -27.42 -24.07 11.86
C VAL A 112 -25.91 -24.18 11.61
N GLY A 113 -25.50 -25.11 10.76
CA GLY A 113 -24.08 -25.36 10.46
C GLY A 113 -23.38 -24.20 9.73
N ASN A 114 -24.07 -23.47 8.85
CA ASN A 114 -23.54 -22.27 8.19
C ASN A 114 -24.65 -21.25 7.97
N VAL A 115 -24.66 -20.19 8.79
CA VAL A 115 -25.67 -19.12 8.73
C VAL A 115 -25.59 -18.28 7.45
N CYS A 116 -24.42 -18.24 6.80
CA CYS A 116 -24.21 -17.52 5.53
C CYS A 116 -24.51 -18.38 4.30
N ALA A 117 -24.86 -19.66 4.47
CA ALA A 117 -25.32 -20.50 3.37
C ALA A 117 -26.70 -20.02 2.89
N ARG A 118 -27.00 -20.28 1.61
CA ARG A 118 -28.28 -19.91 1.00
C ARG A 118 -29.38 -20.84 1.50
N PRO A 119 -30.42 -20.35 2.20
CA PRO A 119 -31.52 -21.17 2.68
C PRO A 119 -32.26 -21.93 1.56
N SER A 120 -32.42 -21.29 0.39
CA SER A 120 -33.02 -21.89 -0.81
C SER A 120 -32.28 -23.13 -1.31
N ALA A 121 -30.99 -23.28 -1.01
CA ALA A 121 -30.22 -24.46 -1.41
C ALA A 121 -30.55 -25.71 -0.58
N SER A 122 -31.15 -25.55 0.59
CA SER A 122 -31.56 -26.65 1.48
C SER A 122 -33.05 -26.97 1.41
N VAL A 123 -33.79 -26.33 0.50
CA VAL A 123 -35.24 -26.49 0.38
C VAL A 123 -35.57 -27.80 -0.37
N PRO A 124 -36.49 -28.64 0.14
CA PRO A 124 -36.96 -29.85 -0.54
C PRO A 124 -37.79 -29.51 -1.79
N GLU A 125 -38.14 -30.51 -2.60
CA GLU A 125 -38.93 -30.33 -3.85
C GLU A 125 -40.24 -29.56 -3.65
N MET A 126 -40.82 -29.60 -2.45
CA MET A 126 -42.06 -28.89 -2.08
C MET A 126 -41.87 -27.38 -1.82
N GLY A 127 -40.65 -26.86 -1.80
CA GLY A 127 -40.40 -25.42 -1.64
C GLY A 127 -40.45 -24.89 -0.20
N VAL A 128 -40.98 -25.67 0.76
CA VAL A 128 -41.12 -25.24 2.16
C VAL A 128 -39.77 -25.23 2.87
N TRP A 129 -39.38 -24.06 3.39
CA TRP A 129 -38.22 -23.94 4.25
C TRP A 129 -38.64 -24.05 5.72
N THR A 130 -37.84 -24.73 6.55
CA THR A 130 -38.09 -24.83 7.98
C THR A 130 -36.86 -24.40 8.75
N CYS A 131 -37.06 -23.50 9.71
CA CYS A 131 -36.02 -23.05 10.62
C CYS A 131 -35.54 -24.23 11.49
N PRO A 132 -34.23 -24.55 11.48
CA PRO A 132 -33.68 -25.65 12.28
C PRO A 132 -33.81 -25.46 13.80
N GLU A 133 -34.01 -24.23 14.29
CA GLU A 133 -34.02 -23.93 15.73
C GLU A 133 -35.41 -23.87 16.35
N CYS A 134 -36.38 -23.23 15.70
CA CYS A 134 -37.70 -22.95 16.29
C CYS A 134 -38.87 -23.54 15.51
N ALA A 135 -38.60 -24.33 14.46
CA ALA A 135 -39.60 -24.92 13.58
C ALA A 135 -40.51 -23.91 12.85
N HIS A 136 -40.14 -22.62 12.78
CA HIS A 136 -40.81 -21.66 11.88
C HIS A 136 -40.74 -22.16 10.44
N THR A 137 -41.88 -22.22 9.76
CA THR A 137 -41.96 -22.67 8.37
C THR A 137 -42.28 -21.49 7.47
N ILE A 138 -41.55 -21.41 6.37
CA ILE A 138 -41.86 -20.52 5.26
C ILE A 138 -42.41 -21.41 4.15
N ASP A 139 -43.72 -21.32 3.92
CA ASP A 139 -44.38 -21.98 2.78
C ASP A 139 -44.51 -20.98 1.63
N PRO A 140 -43.80 -21.17 0.50
CA PRO A 140 -43.91 -20.29 -0.66
C PRO A 140 -45.32 -20.19 -1.25
N MET A 141 -46.20 -21.15 -0.98
CA MET A 141 -47.57 -21.20 -1.49
C MET A 141 -48.59 -20.56 -0.53
N GLU A 142 -48.19 -20.31 0.72
CA GLU A 142 -49.04 -19.77 1.78
C GLU A 142 -48.22 -18.85 2.69
N LEU A 143 -47.88 -17.66 2.18
CA LEU A 143 -47.16 -16.65 2.93
C LEU A 143 -48.06 -15.99 3.98
N THR A 144 -47.50 -15.78 5.17
CA THR A 144 -48.13 -14.93 6.17
C THR A 144 -48.13 -13.45 5.72
N ILE A 145 -49.04 -12.66 6.29
CA ILE A 145 -49.07 -11.21 6.04
C ILE A 145 -47.72 -10.55 6.37
N GLY A 146 -47.05 -11.00 7.43
CA GLY A 146 -45.74 -10.48 7.82
C GLY A 146 -44.65 -10.74 6.76
N GLU A 147 -44.62 -11.95 6.21
CA GLU A 147 -43.67 -12.33 5.15
C GLU A 147 -43.95 -11.58 3.84
N ALA A 148 -45.22 -11.42 3.48
CA ALA A 148 -45.62 -10.62 2.32
C ALA A 148 -45.20 -9.15 2.46
N VAL A 149 -45.43 -8.55 3.63
CA VAL A 149 -45.01 -7.17 3.94
C VAL A 149 -43.48 -7.03 3.93
N LEU A 150 -42.76 -8.02 4.46
CA LEU A 150 -41.31 -8.04 4.43
C LEU A 150 -40.78 -8.03 2.99
N ILE A 151 -41.30 -8.90 2.12
CA ILE A 151 -40.91 -8.92 0.70
C ILE A 151 -41.23 -7.59 0.03
N ALA A 152 -42.43 -7.05 0.27
CA ALA A 152 -42.85 -5.78 -0.27
C ALA A 152 -41.95 -4.61 0.17
N SER A 153 -41.34 -4.69 1.36
CA SER A 153 -40.38 -3.68 1.83
C SER A 153 -39.09 -3.62 0.99
N TYR A 154 -38.73 -4.71 0.30
CA TYR A 154 -37.58 -4.78 -0.59
C TYR A 154 -37.93 -4.57 -2.06
N LEU A 155 -38.99 -5.23 -2.55
CA LEU A 155 -39.36 -5.27 -3.97
C LEU A 155 -40.46 -4.26 -4.35
N GLY A 156 -41.06 -3.58 -3.37
CA GLY A 156 -42.22 -2.72 -3.56
C GLY A 156 -43.52 -3.50 -3.70
N VAL A 157 -44.56 -2.84 -4.21
CA VAL A 157 -45.89 -3.44 -4.49
C VAL A 157 -46.17 -3.35 -5.98
N GLY A 158 -46.81 -4.39 -6.56
CA GLY A 158 -47.15 -4.42 -7.98
C GLY A 158 -46.89 -5.78 -8.63
N PRO A 159 -47.04 -5.89 -9.96
CA PRO A 159 -46.93 -7.18 -10.67
C PRO A 159 -45.51 -7.79 -10.62
N ASP A 160 -44.48 -6.97 -10.40
CA ASP A 160 -43.07 -7.41 -10.36
C ASP A 160 -42.54 -7.61 -8.93
N CYS A 161 -43.39 -7.55 -7.89
CA CYS A 161 -42.95 -7.63 -6.50
C CYS A 161 -42.58 -9.05 -6.02
N GLY A 162 -42.68 -10.05 -6.90
CA GLY A 162 -42.37 -11.45 -6.59
C GLY A 162 -43.39 -12.15 -5.70
N VAL A 163 -44.57 -11.54 -5.48
CA VAL A 163 -45.69 -12.05 -4.67
C VAL A 163 -46.97 -11.95 -5.48
N ARG A 164 -47.85 -12.94 -5.40
CA ARG A 164 -49.14 -13.00 -6.09
C ARG A 164 -50.24 -13.39 -5.11
N GLU A 165 -51.39 -12.76 -5.26
CA GLU A 165 -52.61 -13.19 -4.57
C GLU A 165 -53.34 -14.20 -5.46
N THR A 166 -53.76 -15.32 -4.87
CA THR A 166 -54.47 -16.38 -5.58
C THR A 166 -55.94 -16.03 -5.69
N ASP A 167 -56.46 -15.95 -6.93
CA ASP A 167 -57.84 -15.55 -7.27
C ASP A 167 -58.95 -16.36 -6.57
N ARG A 168 -58.63 -17.55 -6.04
CA ARG A 168 -59.62 -18.50 -5.52
C ARG A 168 -59.81 -18.45 -4.01
N ASP A 169 -58.79 -18.08 -3.24
CA ASP A 169 -58.79 -18.23 -1.78
C ASP A 169 -58.18 -17.02 -1.03
N GLY A 170 -57.72 -15.98 -1.73
CA GLY A 170 -57.05 -14.82 -1.11
C GLY A 170 -55.69 -15.16 -0.48
N LEU A 171 -55.16 -16.35 -0.78
CA LEU A 171 -53.85 -16.81 -0.34
C LEU A 171 -52.75 -16.04 -1.07
N ILE A 172 -51.72 -15.66 -0.32
CA ILE A 172 -50.57 -14.93 -0.84
C ILE A 172 -49.45 -15.94 -1.10
N GLU A 173 -49.03 -16.08 -2.36
CA GLU A 173 -47.94 -16.97 -2.77
C GLU A 173 -46.76 -16.21 -3.38
N LEU A 174 -45.57 -16.81 -3.36
CA LEU A 174 -44.42 -16.32 -4.12
C LEU A 174 -44.62 -16.58 -5.62
N ASP A 175 -44.27 -15.60 -6.44
CA ASP A 175 -44.33 -15.78 -7.90
C ASP A 175 -43.30 -16.80 -8.37
N ARG A 176 -43.79 -17.83 -9.09
CA ARG A 176 -43.00 -18.94 -9.60
C ARG A 176 -42.51 -18.72 -11.03
N ASP A 177 -43.04 -17.71 -11.73
CA ASP A 177 -42.69 -17.43 -13.11
C ASP A 177 -41.20 -17.04 -13.26
N ASN A 178 -40.62 -16.47 -12.20
CA ASN A 178 -39.18 -16.19 -12.10
C ASN A 178 -38.51 -17.03 -11.00
N PRO A 179 -37.92 -18.20 -11.33
CA PRO A 179 -37.33 -19.09 -10.33
C PRO A 179 -36.15 -18.48 -9.57
N TRP A 180 -35.44 -17.52 -10.17
CA TRP A 180 -34.33 -16.83 -9.50
C TRP A 180 -34.81 -15.78 -8.51
N LEU A 181 -35.92 -15.10 -8.80
CA LEU A 181 -36.55 -14.19 -7.84
C LEU A 181 -37.18 -15.00 -6.71
N PHE A 182 -37.88 -16.08 -7.03
CA PHE A 182 -38.45 -17.03 -6.07
C PHE A 182 -37.42 -17.49 -5.04
N MET A 183 -36.27 -18.02 -5.49
CA MET A 183 -35.19 -18.46 -4.58
C MET A 183 -34.65 -17.32 -3.71
N ARG A 184 -34.52 -16.11 -4.27
CA ARG A 184 -34.05 -14.94 -3.52
C ARG A 184 -35.06 -14.45 -2.49
N CYS A 185 -36.35 -14.58 -2.75
CA CYS A 185 -37.41 -14.29 -1.78
C CYS A 185 -37.37 -15.29 -0.62
N ILE A 186 -37.20 -16.58 -0.90
CA ILE A 186 -37.00 -17.61 0.14
C ILE A 186 -35.76 -17.29 0.98
N ASP A 187 -34.62 -17.03 0.33
CA ASP A 187 -33.38 -16.66 1.00
C ASP A 187 -33.58 -15.42 1.90
N CYS A 188 -34.28 -14.39 1.42
CA CYS A 188 -34.59 -13.17 2.16
C CYS A 188 -35.45 -13.43 3.40
N LEU A 189 -36.55 -14.19 3.25
CA LEU A 189 -37.44 -14.51 4.37
C LEU A 189 -36.72 -15.35 5.43
N ALA A 190 -36.01 -16.39 5.01
CA ALA A 190 -35.28 -17.28 5.90
C ALA A 190 -34.14 -16.55 6.62
N TRP A 191 -33.33 -15.75 5.91
CA TRP A 191 -32.28 -14.95 6.55
C TRP A 191 -32.82 -13.87 7.48
N SER A 192 -33.95 -13.24 7.14
CA SER A 192 -34.62 -12.31 8.05
C SER A 192 -35.02 -13.00 9.35
N HIS A 193 -35.57 -14.21 9.26
CA HIS A 193 -35.92 -14.98 10.45
C HIS A 193 -34.68 -15.40 11.26
N LEU A 194 -33.61 -15.83 10.60
CA LEU A 194 -32.34 -16.12 11.30
C LEU A 194 -31.74 -14.87 11.96
N ALA A 195 -31.92 -13.69 11.38
CA ALA A 195 -31.50 -12.42 11.98
C ALA A 195 -32.22 -12.15 13.31
N GLU A 196 -33.48 -12.57 13.47
CA GLU A 196 -34.22 -12.42 14.73
C GLU A 196 -33.60 -13.23 15.86
N HIS A 197 -33.19 -14.48 15.58
CA HIS A 197 -32.46 -15.32 16.54
C HIS A 197 -31.13 -14.69 16.93
N LEU A 198 -30.36 -14.22 15.94
CA LEU A 198 -29.07 -13.59 16.15
C LEU A 198 -29.16 -12.28 16.96
N ALA A 199 -30.24 -11.52 16.77
CA ALA A 199 -30.49 -10.30 17.51
C ALA A 199 -30.68 -10.54 19.01
N THR A 200 -30.99 -11.77 19.45
CA THR A 200 -31.05 -12.13 20.88
C THR A 200 -29.66 -12.10 21.54
N GLN A 201 -28.62 -12.44 20.78
CA GLN A 201 -27.20 -12.45 21.18
C GLN A 201 -26.47 -11.15 20.77
N CYS A 202 -27.21 -10.07 20.50
CA CYS A 202 -26.66 -8.79 20.06
C CYS A 202 -25.81 -8.91 18.79
N VAL A 203 -26.16 -9.83 17.89
CA VAL A 203 -25.52 -9.96 16.58
C VAL A 203 -26.43 -9.34 15.52
N THR A 204 -25.89 -8.38 14.77
CA THR A 204 -26.52 -7.87 13.56
C THR A 204 -26.18 -8.79 12.40
N PHE A 205 -27.21 -9.23 11.68
CA PHE A 205 -27.06 -10.04 10.47
C PHE A 205 -27.53 -9.26 9.26
N TRP A 206 -26.61 -8.98 8.35
CA TRP A 206 -26.92 -8.40 7.06
C TRP A 206 -26.91 -9.46 6.00
N PHE A 207 -27.88 -9.41 5.10
CA PHE A 207 -28.00 -10.32 3.98
C PHE A 207 -28.36 -9.54 2.71
N PRO A 208 -27.97 -10.04 1.53
CA PRO A 208 -28.19 -9.35 0.27
C PRO A 208 -29.68 -9.26 -0.07
N SER A 209 -30.09 -8.10 -0.59
CA SER A 209 -31.47 -7.81 -1.00
C SER A 209 -31.95 -8.76 -2.11
N PRO A 210 -33.23 -9.20 -2.09
CA PRO A 210 -33.78 -10.04 -3.15
C PRO A 210 -33.93 -9.32 -4.50
N VAL A 211 -33.83 -7.98 -4.54
CA VAL A 211 -33.96 -7.15 -5.75
C VAL A 211 -32.88 -7.49 -6.77
N SER A 212 -31.63 -7.59 -6.34
CA SER A 212 -30.46 -7.76 -7.21
C SER A 212 -29.89 -9.16 -7.13
N ALA A 213 -29.17 -9.59 -8.17
CA ALA A 213 -28.37 -10.82 -8.08
C ALA A 213 -27.32 -10.66 -6.97
N TYR A 214 -27.04 -11.73 -6.24
CA TYR A 214 -26.09 -11.69 -5.12
C TYR A 214 -24.67 -11.48 -5.64
N GLN A 215 -24.09 -10.32 -5.31
CA GLN A 215 -22.68 -10.00 -5.59
C GLN A 215 -21.77 -10.37 -4.41
N SER A 216 -22.35 -10.54 -3.22
CA SER A 216 -21.67 -10.91 -1.98
C SER A 216 -22.57 -11.80 -1.12
N GLY A 217 -21.95 -12.58 -0.21
CA GLY A 217 -22.68 -13.34 0.80
C GLY A 217 -23.09 -12.46 1.99
N PRO A 218 -23.90 -13.01 2.93
CA PRO A 218 -24.27 -12.33 4.17
C PRO A 218 -23.08 -11.92 5.04
N GLY A 219 -23.27 -10.90 5.88
CA GLY A 219 -22.29 -10.34 6.80
C GLY A 219 -22.82 -10.28 8.24
N LEU A 220 -21.90 -10.36 9.20
CA LEU A 220 -22.22 -10.41 10.63
C LEU A 220 -21.34 -9.43 11.38
N TRP A 221 -21.91 -8.72 12.36
CA TRP A 221 -21.16 -7.88 13.30
C TRP A 221 -21.95 -7.69 14.58
N TRP A 222 -21.29 -7.18 15.62
CA TRP A 222 -21.93 -6.87 16.89
C TRP A 222 -22.90 -5.68 16.76
N ASP A 223 -24.13 -5.85 17.28
CA ASP A 223 -25.05 -4.74 17.50
C ASP A 223 -24.55 -3.92 18.70
N GLN A 224 -23.82 -2.84 18.39
CA GLN A 224 -23.21 -1.99 19.39
C GLN A 224 -24.26 -1.39 20.34
N GLU A 225 -25.40 -0.92 19.84
CA GLU A 225 -26.44 -0.32 20.68
C GLU A 225 -27.02 -1.31 21.69
N ARG A 226 -27.28 -2.55 21.26
CA ARG A 226 -27.75 -3.62 22.17
C ARG A 226 -26.69 -4.07 23.16
N LEU A 227 -25.41 -4.10 22.77
CA LEU A 227 -24.30 -4.36 23.69
C LEU A 227 -24.13 -3.24 24.73
N LEU A 228 -24.42 -1.99 24.36
CA LEU A 228 -24.33 -0.84 25.26
C LEU A 228 -25.44 -0.82 26.33
N THR A 229 -26.65 -1.26 25.97
CA THR A 229 -27.86 -1.12 26.81
C THR A 229 -28.06 -2.23 27.84
N ARG A 230 -27.44 -3.39 27.65
CA ARG A 230 -27.64 -4.58 28.51
C ARG A 230 -26.45 -4.82 29.43
N ALA A 231 -26.66 -4.65 30.73
CA ALA A 231 -25.61 -4.86 31.75
C ALA A 231 -24.97 -6.26 31.71
N THR A 232 -25.74 -7.29 31.31
CA THR A 232 -25.28 -8.69 31.17
C THR A 232 -24.15 -8.84 30.16
N TRP A 233 -24.07 -7.96 29.16
CA TRP A 233 -23.06 -7.99 28.09
C TRP A 233 -21.87 -7.08 28.34
N LEU A 234 -21.80 -6.43 29.50
CA LEU A 234 -20.68 -5.53 29.84
C LEU A 234 -19.30 -6.20 29.74
N PRO A 235 -19.08 -7.47 30.22
CA PRO A 235 -17.80 -8.14 30.07
C PRO A 235 -17.42 -8.37 28.59
N LEU A 236 -18.37 -8.88 27.80
CA LEU A 236 -18.18 -9.10 26.37
C LEU A 236 -17.84 -7.80 25.64
N ARG A 237 -18.57 -6.72 25.96
CA ARG A 237 -18.28 -5.39 25.41
C ARG A 237 -16.86 -4.93 25.73
N THR A 238 -16.42 -5.06 26.99
CA THR A 238 -15.06 -4.62 27.36
C THR A 238 -13.98 -5.41 26.62
N GLU A 239 -14.22 -6.70 26.36
CA GLU A 239 -13.32 -7.56 25.60
C GLU A 239 -13.30 -7.19 24.11
N VAL A 240 -14.47 -7.01 23.49
CA VAL A 240 -14.60 -6.54 22.10
C VAL A 240 -13.92 -5.17 21.93
N ASP A 241 -14.19 -4.21 22.81
CA ASP A 241 -13.54 -2.89 22.80
C ASP A 241 -12.01 -3.01 22.90
N ALA A 242 -11.50 -3.95 23.70
CA ALA A 242 -10.06 -4.18 23.84
C ALA A 242 -9.45 -4.81 22.58
N LEU A 243 -10.13 -5.79 21.98
CA LEU A 243 -9.73 -6.44 20.73
C LEU A 243 -9.74 -5.44 19.57
N GLU A 244 -10.78 -4.63 19.44
CA GLU A 244 -10.87 -3.59 18.42
C GLU A 244 -9.76 -2.54 18.59
N ARG A 245 -9.49 -2.09 19.81
CA ARG A 245 -8.35 -1.18 20.08
C ARG A 245 -7.03 -1.80 19.68
N THR A 246 -6.83 -3.08 19.98
CA THR A 246 -5.62 -3.83 19.62
C THR A 246 -5.50 -3.98 18.10
N ALA A 247 -6.58 -4.35 17.42
CA ALA A 247 -6.62 -4.48 15.96
C ALA A 247 -6.35 -3.13 15.27
N GLN A 248 -6.97 -2.05 15.75
CA GLN A 248 -6.72 -0.69 15.25
C GLN A 248 -5.26 -0.26 15.47
N TYR A 249 -4.69 -0.56 16.64
CA TYR A 249 -3.28 -0.30 16.91
C TYR A 249 -2.37 -1.08 15.96
N ASN A 250 -2.59 -2.39 15.81
CA ASN A 250 -1.82 -3.25 14.92
C ASN A 250 -1.92 -2.79 13.46
N PHE A 251 -3.11 -2.42 12.99
CA PHE A 251 -3.32 -1.86 11.67
C PHE A 251 -2.55 -0.55 11.46
N ARG A 252 -2.59 0.35 12.44
CA ARG A 252 -1.82 1.60 12.42
C ARG A 252 -0.30 1.35 12.39
N MET A 253 0.19 0.41 13.20
CA MET A 253 1.61 0.03 13.21
C MET A 253 2.05 -0.64 11.92
N TRP A 254 1.19 -1.49 11.34
CA TRP A 254 1.41 -2.06 10.02
C TRP A 254 1.51 -0.97 8.95
N LYS A 255 0.60 0.02 8.96
CA LYS A 255 0.64 1.16 8.03
C LYS A 255 1.95 1.95 8.17
N VAL A 256 2.37 2.25 9.40
CA VAL A 256 3.68 2.88 9.68
C VAL A 256 4.81 2.08 9.05
N LYS A 257 4.88 0.77 9.33
CA LYS A 257 5.94 -0.10 8.83
C LYS A 257 5.99 -0.06 7.30
N LYS A 258 4.86 -0.24 6.63
CA LYS A 258 4.78 -0.20 5.16
C LYS A 258 5.23 1.13 4.58
N MET A 259 4.85 2.24 5.20
CA MET A 259 5.22 3.56 4.71
C MET A 259 6.70 3.90 4.93
N ILE A 260 7.30 3.40 6.02
CA ILE A 260 8.76 3.48 6.22
C ILE A 260 9.48 2.64 5.17
N ASP A 261 9.03 1.41 4.90
CA ASP A 261 9.63 0.54 3.88
C ASP A 261 9.56 1.16 2.46
N VAL A 262 8.46 1.85 2.15
CA VAL A 262 8.32 2.62 0.89
C VAL A 262 9.32 3.78 0.87
N ALA A 263 9.42 4.54 1.96
CA ALA A 263 10.35 5.66 2.04
C ALA A 263 11.81 5.21 1.93
N ASP A 264 12.20 4.12 2.60
CA ASP A 264 13.56 3.59 2.56
C ASP A 264 13.93 3.06 1.15
N ARG A 265 12.99 2.41 0.45
CA ARG A 265 13.18 2.02 -0.96
C ARG A 265 13.32 3.24 -1.87
N GLY A 266 12.50 4.26 -1.68
CA GLY A 266 12.61 5.53 -2.41
C GLY A 266 13.95 6.22 -2.18
N LEU A 267 14.42 6.26 -0.92
CA LEU A 267 15.74 6.79 -0.58
C LEU A 267 16.87 6.01 -1.24
N HIS A 268 16.80 4.68 -1.24
CA HIS A 268 17.80 3.84 -1.88
C HIS A 268 17.84 4.07 -3.39
N ALA A 269 16.68 4.10 -4.06
CA ALA A 269 16.58 4.35 -5.49
C ALA A 269 17.13 5.74 -5.87
N ALA A 270 16.71 6.79 -5.17
CA ALA A 270 17.18 8.15 -5.42
C ALA A 270 18.71 8.27 -5.20
N ARG A 271 19.24 7.62 -4.16
CA ARG A 271 20.69 7.55 -3.92
C ARG A 271 21.43 6.85 -5.05
N PHE A 272 20.96 5.69 -5.48
CA PHE A 272 21.55 4.95 -6.59
C PHE A 272 21.61 5.80 -7.87
N GLN A 273 20.49 6.45 -8.22
CA GLN A 273 20.42 7.29 -9.42
C GLN A 273 21.30 8.53 -9.31
N LEU A 274 21.36 9.19 -8.16
CA LEU A 274 22.27 10.31 -7.94
C LEU A 274 23.74 9.89 -8.05
N THR A 275 24.09 8.72 -7.53
CA THR A 275 25.44 8.16 -7.67
C THR A 275 25.77 7.84 -9.12
N ARG A 276 24.83 7.24 -9.86
CA ARG A 276 24.98 7.00 -11.29
C ARG A 276 25.17 8.30 -12.06
N TRP A 277 24.29 9.28 -11.84
CA TRP A 277 24.40 10.60 -12.47
C TRP A 277 25.75 11.27 -12.18
N ARG A 278 26.25 11.18 -10.95
CA ARG A 278 27.59 11.70 -10.61
C ARG A 278 28.71 11.02 -11.39
N ARG A 279 28.66 9.69 -11.55
CA ARG A 279 29.65 8.95 -12.35
C ARG A 279 29.59 9.36 -13.81
N ASP A 280 28.39 9.47 -14.37
CA ASP A 280 28.18 9.90 -15.76
C ASP A 280 28.66 11.35 -15.96
N ALA A 281 28.44 12.24 -14.98
CA ALA A 281 28.93 13.61 -14.98
C ALA A 281 30.47 13.69 -14.92
N ILE A 282 31.13 12.86 -14.11
CA ILE A 282 32.60 12.77 -14.07
C ILE A 282 33.14 12.28 -15.42
N ALA A 283 32.58 11.21 -15.99
CA ALA A 283 32.99 10.70 -17.29
C ALA A 283 32.82 11.75 -18.40
N ALA A 284 31.75 12.55 -18.37
CA ALA A 284 31.55 13.66 -19.30
C ALA A 284 32.62 14.76 -19.15
N ARG A 285 33.00 15.09 -17.91
CA ARG A 285 34.08 16.05 -17.60
C ARG A 285 35.43 15.56 -18.10
N GLU A 286 35.78 14.30 -17.83
CA GLU A 286 37.01 13.67 -18.34
C GLU A 286 37.05 13.68 -19.87
N THR A 287 35.93 13.36 -20.52
CA THR A 287 35.79 13.38 -21.98
C THR A 287 36.00 14.78 -22.55
N LEU A 288 35.42 15.81 -21.92
CA LEU A 288 35.61 17.20 -22.32
C LEU A 288 37.08 17.61 -22.21
N VAL A 289 37.70 17.37 -21.06
CA VAL A 289 39.11 17.73 -20.80
C VAL A 289 40.03 17.04 -21.80
N ARG A 290 39.83 15.74 -22.04
CA ARG A 290 40.57 14.96 -23.03
C ARG A 290 40.42 15.52 -24.44
N THR A 291 39.19 15.85 -24.84
CA THR A 291 38.91 16.39 -26.18
C THR A 291 39.55 17.76 -26.37
N MET A 292 39.48 18.63 -25.36
CA MET A 292 40.05 19.97 -25.38
C MET A 292 41.58 19.93 -25.45
N PHE A 293 42.23 19.14 -24.59
CA PHE A 293 43.69 18.99 -24.62
C PHE A 293 44.17 18.29 -25.89
N GLY A 294 43.47 17.25 -26.38
CA GLY A 294 43.78 16.61 -27.66
C GLY A 294 43.65 17.54 -28.86
N ALA A 295 42.80 18.57 -28.78
CA ALA A 295 42.69 19.63 -29.78
C ALA A 295 43.72 20.76 -29.60
N GLY A 296 44.66 20.64 -28.66
CA GLY A 296 45.70 21.64 -28.38
C GLY A 296 45.18 22.90 -27.67
N ARG A 297 44.06 22.81 -26.95
CA ARG A 297 43.53 23.95 -26.17
C ARG A 297 44.35 24.19 -24.90
N SER A 298 44.39 25.45 -24.47
CA SER A 298 45.14 25.85 -23.28
C SER A 298 44.48 25.34 -21.99
N ILE A 299 45.25 25.33 -20.89
CA ILE A 299 44.76 25.01 -19.53
C ILE A 299 43.61 25.92 -19.12
N VAL A 300 43.72 27.21 -19.43
CA VAL A 300 42.73 28.22 -19.06
C VAL A 300 41.44 28.02 -19.85
N ASP A 301 41.52 27.80 -21.16
CA ASP A 301 40.33 27.57 -21.99
C ASP A 301 39.61 26.29 -21.60
N THR A 302 40.38 25.23 -21.31
CA THR A 302 39.83 23.94 -20.85
C THR A 302 39.16 24.09 -19.48
N GLY A 303 39.78 24.82 -18.56
CA GLY A 303 39.22 25.11 -17.24
C GLY A 303 37.91 25.89 -17.32
N LEU A 304 37.85 26.93 -18.17
CA LEU A 304 36.62 27.70 -18.38
C LEU A 304 35.49 26.87 -19.02
N ALA A 305 35.80 26.04 -20.02
CA ALA A 305 34.83 25.13 -20.62
C ALA A 305 34.30 24.13 -19.59
N LEU A 306 35.16 23.65 -18.69
CA LEU A 306 34.80 22.74 -17.62
C LEU A 306 33.92 23.40 -16.54
N VAL A 307 34.22 24.65 -16.16
CA VAL A 307 33.36 25.45 -15.27
C VAL A 307 31.96 25.55 -15.88
N HIS A 308 31.87 25.92 -17.16
CA HIS A 308 30.59 26.04 -17.85
C HIS A 308 29.82 24.70 -17.86
N LEU A 309 30.49 23.58 -18.13
CA LEU A 309 29.87 22.25 -18.06
C LEU A 309 29.36 21.93 -16.65
N VAL A 310 30.12 22.26 -15.60
CA VAL A 310 29.71 22.04 -14.21
C VAL A 310 28.49 22.88 -13.87
N GLU A 311 28.43 24.15 -14.27
CA GLU A 311 27.26 25.02 -14.08
C GLU A 311 26.00 24.47 -14.78
N GLN A 312 26.15 23.93 -16.00
CA GLN A 312 25.06 23.25 -16.70
C GLN A 312 24.59 22.00 -15.95
N GLN A 313 25.51 21.19 -15.43
CA GLN A 313 25.19 20.01 -14.61
C GLN A 313 24.52 20.37 -13.28
N GLU A 314 24.80 21.54 -12.71
CA GLU A 314 24.12 22.02 -11.49
C GLU A 314 22.66 22.41 -11.75
N THR A 315 22.39 22.94 -12.94
CA THR A 315 21.06 23.38 -13.35
C THR A 315 20.27 22.31 -14.10
N GLU A 316 20.82 21.10 -14.23
CA GLU A 316 20.21 20.01 -14.99
C GLU A 316 18.89 19.53 -14.33
N PRO A 317 17.75 19.54 -15.07
CA PRO A 317 16.46 19.16 -14.51
C PRO A 317 16.41 17.72 -13.98
N ALA A 318 17.17 16.81 -14.58
CA ALA A 318 17.23 15.41 -14.15
C ALA A 318 17.81 15.29 -12.73
N ARG A 319 18.90 16.02 -12.45
CA ARG A 319 19.51 16.06 -11.11
C ARG A 319 18.56 16.64 -10.08
N GLN A 320 17.88 17.74 -10.42
CA GLN A 320 16.93 18.41 -9.52
C GLN A 320 15.79 17.45 -9.12
N ARG A 321 15.19 16.76 -10.09
CA ARG A 321 14.17 15.73 -9.83
C ARG A 321 14.67 14.64 -8.89
N LEU A 322 15.88 14.12 -9.12
CA LEU A 322 16.46 13.08 -8.24
C LEU A 322 16.73 13.59 -6.81
N GLN A 323 17.08 14.86 -6.65
CA GLN A 323 17.19 15.51 -5.33
C GLN A 323 15.83 15.66 -4.66
N GLU A 324 14.81 16.12 -5.40
CA GLU A 324 13.44 16.24 -4.93
C GLU A 324 12.86 14.89 -4.49
N ASP A 325 13.08 13.82 -5.26
CA ASP A 325 12.65 12.45 -4.93
C ASP A 325 13.28 11.96 -3.62
N ARG A 326 14.58 12.23 -3.45
CA ARG A 326 15.30 11.91 -2.21
C ARG A 326 14.71 12.67 -1.02
N ASP A 327 14.48 13.97 -1.17
CA ASP A 327 14.03 14.82 -0.08
C ASP A 327 12.55 14.56 0.27
N THR A 328 11.72 14.22 -0.72
CA THR A 328 10.36 13.71 -0.55
C THR A 328 10.38 12.41 0.25
N SER A 329 11.23 11.45 -0.12
CA SER A 329 11.36 10.18 0.60
C SER A 329 11.87 10.38 2.04
N ARG A 330 12.79 11.33 2.27
CA ARG A 330 13.24 11.71 3.63
C ARG A 330 12.12 12.34 4.45
N SER A 331 11.32 13.21 3.83
CA SER A 331 10.18 13.84 4.48
C SER A 331 9.11 12.83 4.87
N LEU A 332 8.80 11.89 3.96
CA LEU A 332 7.88 10.79 4.19
C LEU A 332 8.33 9.94 5.38
N ARG A 333 9.59 9.51 5.40
CA ARG A 333 10.17 8.72 6.50
C ARG A 333 10.04 9.43 7.84
N ARG A 334 10.43 10.71 7.92
CA ARG A 334 10.31 11.52 9.15
C ARG A 334 8.87 11.65 9.62
N THR A 335 7.93 11.85 8.69
CA THR A 335 6.51 11.99 9.00
C THR A 335 5.95 10.71 9.62
N TRP A 336 6.23 9.55 9.03
CA TRP A 336 5.74 8.27 9.52
C TRP A 336 6.41 7.81 10.83
N LEU A 337 7.67 8.17 11.07
CA LEU A 337 8.32 7.99 12.37
C LEU A 337 7.63 8.81 13.48
N ARG A 338 7.30 10.08 13.21
CA ARG A 338 6.52 10.91 14.16
C ARG A 338 5.13 10.33 14.42
N GLN A 339 4.45 9.81 13.39
CA GLN A 339 3.15 9.16 13.56
C GLN A 339 3.26 7.89 14.38
N LYS A 340 4.31 7.09 14.19
CA LYS A 340 4.62 5.91 15.02
C LYS A 340 4.70 6.28 16.50
N GLU A 341 5.48 7.30 16.84
CA GLU A 341 5.65 7.78 18.22
C GLU A 341 4.35 8.33 18.81
N ARG A 342 3.56 9.05 18.01
CA ARG A 342 2.27 9.59 18.44
C ARG A 342 1.28 8.46 18.75
N TRP A 343 1.15 7.49 17.86
CA TRP A 343 0.25 6.36 18.05
C TRP A 343 0.74 5.45 19.17
N ALA A 344 2.04 5.16 19.28
CA ALA A 344 2.58 4.41 20.41
C ALA A 344 2.20 5.06 21.76
N ARG A 345 2.34 6.39 21.90
CA ARG A 345 1.93 7.11 23.12
C ARG A 345 0.44 7.04 23.42
N MET A 346 -0.41 7.09 22.39
CA MET A 346 -1.87 7.00 22.59
C MET A 346 -2.32 5.63 23.15
N TYR A 347 -1.63 4.55 22.76
CA TYR A 347 -2.08 3.18 23.08
C TYR A 347 -1.31 2.53 24.22
N LEU A 348 -0.03 2.87 24.43
CA LEU A 348 0.78 2.31 25.50
C LEU A 348 0.67 3.09 26.81
N GLY A 349 0.12 4.32 26.77
CA GLY A 349 0.12 5.22 27.93
C GLY A 349 1.54 5.60 28.35
N ASN A 350 1.65 6.68 29.14
CA ASN A 350 2.80 6.86 30.02
C ASN A 350 2.42 6.37 31.40
#